data_AF-A0A6A0ACM1-F1
#
_entry.id   AF-A0A6A0ACM1-F1
#
_cell.length_a   1.000
_cell.length_b   1.000
_cell.length_c   1.000
_cell.angle_alpha   90.00
_cell.angle_beta   90.00
_cell.angle_gamma   90.00
#
_symmetry.space_group_name_H-M   'P 1'
#
loop_
_entity.id
_entity.type
_entity.pdbx_description
1 polymer ?
#
loop_
_entity_poly.entity_id
_entity_poly.type
_entity_poly.pdbx_seq_one_letter_code
_entity_poly.pdbx_strand_id
1 'polypeptide(L)'
;LAYSRISLEDVASRLHLSSAEDAASIVAKAVRDGAVDAVIDYETGAMVSRDTQDVYTSGEPAEAFHARVAFCLDLHNEAVKALRYELR
;
A
#
# COMPACT_ATOMS: atom_id res chain seq x y z
N LEU A 1 2.98 1.39 -11.46
CA LEU A 1 3.44 2.74 -11.10
C LEU A 1 3.94 3.43 -12.36
N ALA A 2 3.06 4.08 -13.09
CA ALA A 2 3.42 4.91 -14.22
C ALA A 2 2.47 6.09 -14.18
N TYR A 3 2.98 7.28 -14.44
CA TYR A 3 2.33 8.60 -14.32
C TYR A 3 2.38 9.22 -12.92
N SER A 4 3.19 10.27 -12.82
CA SER A 4 3.16 11.25 -11.73
C SER A 4 1.86 12.08 -11.78
N ARG A 5 1.26 12.22 -12.98
CA ARG A 5 -0.02 12.88 -13.22
C ARG A 5 -0.76 12.25 -14.40
N ILE A 6 -2.06 12.00 -14.26
CA ILE A 6 -2.94 11.47 -15.32
C ILE A 6 -4.29 12.18 -15.28
N SER A 7 -4.89 12.47 -16.45
CA SER A 7 -6.21 13.09 -16.53
C SER A 7 -7.32 12.10 -16.15
N LEU A 8 -8.44 12.59 -15.61
CA LEU A 8 -9.59 11.73 -15.27
C LEU A 8 -10.25 11.11 -16.52
N GLU A 9 -10.15 11.78 -17.68
CA GLU A 9 -10.63 11.25 -18.96
C GLU A 9 -9.78 10.08 -19.46
N ASP A 10 -8.45 10.16 -19.31
CA ASP A 10 -7.55 9.06 -19.62
C ASP A 10 -7.76 7.87 -18.66
N VAL A 11 -8.07 8.15 -17.40
CA VAL A 11 -8.43 7.12 -16.42
C VAL A 11 -9.74 6.42 -16.84
N ALA A 12 -10.76 7.19 -17.20
CA ALA A 12 -12.04 6.65 -17.65
C ALA A 12 -11.89 5.79 -18.92
N SER A 13 -11.12 6.25 -19.90
CA SER A 13 -10.89 5.50 -21.14
C SER A 13 -10.13 4.19 -20.90
N ARG A 14 -9.11 4.18 -20.02
CA ARG A 14 -8.33 2.96 -19.70
C ARG A 14 -9.08 1.97 -18.83
N LEU A 15 -10.00 2.43 -17.99
CA LEU A 15 -10.86 1.58 -17.16
C LEU A 15 -12.19 1.22 -17.84
N HIS A 16 -12.40 1.67 -19.08
CA HIS A 16 -13.64 1.47 -19.83
C HIS A 16 -14.89 1.96 -19.08
N LEU A 17 -14.77 3.11 -18.40
CA LEU A 17 -15.86 3.76 -17.70
C LEU A 17 -16.64 4.69 -18.64
N SER A 18 -17.95 4.75 -18.45
CA SER A 18 -18.87 5.55 -19.27
C SER A 18 -18.82 7.05 -18.99
N SER A 19 -18.36 7.46 -17.80
CA SER A 19 -18.33 8.87 -17.39
C SER A 19 -17.03 9.21 -16.63
N ALA A 20 -16.53 10.42 -16.85
CA ALA A 20 -15.43 10.98 -16.06
C ALA A 20 -15.82 11.18 -14.58
N GLU A 21 -17.11 11.37 -14.29
CA GLU A 21 -17.63 11.51 -12.93
C GLU A 21 -17.58 10.17 -12.16
N ASP A 22 -17.85 9.06 -12.85
CA ASP A 22 -17.71 7.71 -12.29
C ASP A 22 -16.24 7.41 -11.99
N ALA A 23 -15.35 7.78 -12.91
CA ALA A 23 -13.91 7.65 -12.70
C ALA A 23 -13.43 8.47 -11.50
N ALA A 24 -13.89 9.72 -11.35
CA ALA A 24 -13.56 10.56 -10.21
C ALA A 24 -14.02 9.94 -8.87
N SER A 25 -15.22 9.37 -8.84
CA SER A 25 -15.78 8.73 -7.64
C SER A 25 -15.01 7.46 -7.25
N ILE A 26 -14.61 6.64 -8.24
CA ILE A 26 -13.81 5.44 -8.01
C ILE A 26 -12.41 5.79 -7.52
N VAL A 27 -11.76 6.77 -8.15
CA VAL A 27 -10.43 7.24 -7.72
C VAL A 27 -10.50 7.85 -6.32
N ALA A 28 -11.52 8.66 -6.03
CA ALA A 28 -11.70 9.24 -4.70
C ALA A 28 -11.90 8.17 -3.62
N LYS A 29 -12.60 7.07 -3.95
CA LYS A 29 -12.72 5.93 -3.05
C LYS A 29 -11.38 5.21 -2.87
N ALA A 30 -10.65 4.93 -3.95
CA ALA A 30 -9.36 4.25 -3.88
C ALA A 30 -8.30 5.04 -3.08
N VAL A 31 -8.34 6.36 -3.15
CA VAL A 31 -7.50 7.25 -2.34
C VAL A 31 -7.93 7.23 -0.87
N ARG A 32 -9.23 7.29 -0.57
CA ARG A 32 -9.74 7.21 0.81
C ARG A 32 -9.44 5.88 1.47
N ASP A 33 -9.52 4.78 0.71
CA ASP A 33 -9.25 3.43 1.19
C ASP A 33 -7.73 3.18 1.34
N GLY A 34 -6.87 4.14 0.95
CA GLY A 34 -5.42 4.03 1.04
C GLY A 34 -4.80 3.04 0.03
N ALA A 35 -5.60 2.55 -0.92
CA ALA A 35 -5.14 1.63 -1.97
C ALA A 35 -4.27 2.34 -3.01
N VAL A 36 -4.49 3.65 -3.21
CA VAL A 36 -3.71 4.50 -4.12
C VAL A 36 -3.31 5.76 -3.37
N ASP A 37 -2.00 6.01 -3.27
CA ASP A 37 -1.48 7.23 -2.66
C ASP A 37 -1.41 8.36 -3.71
N ALA A 38 -2.53 9.05 -3.88
CA ALA A 38 -2.69 10.11 -4.87
C ALA A 38 -3.66 11.20 -4.36
N VAL A 39 -3.58 12.38 -4.96
CA VAL A 39 -4.49 13.50 -4.71
C VAL A 39 -5.21 13.85 -6.01
N ILE A 40 -6.52 14.07 -5.92
CA ILE A 40 -7.31 14.55 -7.05
C ILE A 40 -7.24 16.08 -7.06
N ASP A 41 -6.77 16.65 -8.17
CA ASP A 41 -6.90 18.07 -8.45
C ASP A 41 -8.17 18.29 -9.29
N TYR A 42 -9.18 18.85 -8.64
CA TYR A 42 -10.48 19.15 -9.24
C TYR A 42 -10.45 20.37 -10.17
N GLU A 43 -9.45 21.25 -10.07
CA GLU A 43 -9.33 22.41 -10.97
C GLU A 43 -8.79 22.00 -12.34
N THR A 44 -7.81 21.09 -12.35
CA THR A 44 -7.20 20.60 -13.60
C THR A 44 -7.76 19.27 -14.09
N GLY A 45 -8.70 18.66 -13.36
CA GLY A 45 -9.33 17.39 -13.72
C GLY A 45 -8.34 16.23 -13.79
N ALA A 46 -7.28 16.26 -12.98
CA ALA A 46 -6.19 15.30 -13.02
C ALA A 46 -5.93 14.66 -11.66
N MET A 47 -5.56 13.38 -11.67
CA MET A 47 -5.02 12.68 -10.52
C MET A 47 -3.49 12.87 -10.50
N VAL A 48 -2.96 13.32 -9.38
CA VAL A 48 -1.52 13.47 -9.12
C VAL A 48 -1.10 12.44 -8.08
N SER A 49 -0.15 11.56 -8.41
CA SER A 49 0.36 10.59 -7.42
C SER A 49 1.22 11.31 -6.39
N ARG A 50 1.07 10.95 -5.10
CA ARG A 50 2.06 11.32 -4.10
C ARG A 50 3.29 10.47 -4.35
N ASP A 51 4.46 11.10 -4.53
CA ASP A 51 5.69 10.34 -4.71
C ASP A 51 5.88 9.38 -3.54
N THR A 52 6.36 8.18 -3.86
CA THR A 52 6.62 7.11 -2.89
C THR A 52 7.56 7.67 -1.84
N GLN A 53 7.05 7.94 -0.64
CA GLN A 53 7.88 8.44 0.45
C GLN A 53 9.01 7.46 0.73
N ASP A 54 10.20 7.99 0.98
CA ASP A 54 11.35 7.19 1.35
C ASP A 54 11.07 6.47 2.69
N VAL A 55 10.86 5.15 2.59
CA VAL A 55 10.52 4.27 3.72
C VAL A 55 11.62 4.29 4.79
N TYR A 56 12.86 4.66 4.46
CA TYR A 56 13.95 4.78 5.44
C TYR A 56 13.91 6.08 6.26
N THR A 57 13.09 7.06 5.86
CA THR A 57 12.86 8.26 6.67
C THR A 57 11.86 8.00 7.81
N SER A 58 11.02 6.97 7.68
CA SER A 58 10.05 6.57 8.70
C SER A 58 10.62 5.49 9.63
N GLY A 59 9.94 5.24 10.75
CA GLY A 59 10.26 4.13 11.67
C GLY A 59 9.79 2.75 11.19
N GLU A 60 9.09 2.70 10.04
CA GLU A 60 8.46 1.50 9.50
C GLU A 60 9.45 0.34 9.25
N PRO A 61 10.68 0.55 8.74
CA PRO A 61 11.65 -0.53 8.58
C PRO A 61 12.00 -1.19 9.92
N ALA A 62 12.16 -0.41 10.99
CA ALA A 62 12.54 -0.93 12.30
C ALA A 62 11.44 -1.81 12.90
N GLU A 63 10.17 -1.38 12.79
CA GLU A 63 9.02 -2.17 13.23
C GLU A 63 8.86 -3.46 12.42
N ALA A 64 9.03 -3.39 11.10
CA ALA A 64 8.99 -4.55 10.22
C ALA A 64 10.07 -5.58 10.58
N PHE A 65 11.31 -5.14 10.85
CA PHE A 65 12.37 -6.03 11.32
C PHE A 65 12.09 -6.59 12.71
N HIS A 66 11.58 -5.79 13.63
CA HIS A 66 11.24 -6.25 14.98
C HIS A 66 10.19 -7.38 14.94
N ALA A 67 9.11 -7.21 14.17
CA ALA A 67 8.09 -8.23 14.01
C ALA A 67 8.65 -9.54 13.43
N ARG A 68 9.53 -9.45 12.43
CA ARG A 68 10.17 -10.63 11.82
C ARG A 68 11.11 -11.36 12.78
N VAL A 69 11.91 -10.61 13.55
CA VAL A 69 12.82 -11.19 14.55
C VAL A 69 12.03 -11.87 15.67
N ALA A 70 10.98 -11.22 16.18
CA ALA A 70 10.10 -11.81 17.19
C ALA A 70 9.51 -13.14 16.72
N PHE A 71 8.96 -13.17 15.50
CA PHE A 71 8.41 -14.41 14.92
C PHE A 71 9.45 -15.54 14.82
N CYS A 72 10.66 -15.24 14.35
CA CYS A 72 11.72 -16.25 14.26
C CYS A 72 12.15 -16.77 15.63
N LEU A 73 12.21 -15.90 16.64
CA LEU A 73 12.56 -16.28 18.01
C LEU A 73 11.47 -17.13 18.66
N ASP A 74 10.20 -16.79 18.42
CA ASP A 74 9.07 -17.57 18.91
C ASP A 74 9.07 -18.98 18.30
N LEU A 75 9.25 -19.08 16.97
CA LEU A 75 9.38 -20.37 16.29
C LEU A 75 10.57 -21.18 16.81
N HIS A 76 11.71 -20.52 17.05
CA HIS A 76 12.88 -21.17 17.65
C HIS A 76 12.56 -21.71 19.05
N ASN A 77 11.89 -20.93 19.89
CA ASN A 77 11.49 -21.35 21.23
C ASN A 77 10.52 -22.53 21.20
N GLU A 78 9.57 -22.54 20.27
CA GLU A 78 8.66 -23.68 20.07
C GLU A 78 9.41 -24.94 19.63
N ALA A 79 10.32 -24.82 18.66
CA ALA A 79 11.14 -25.94 18.19
C ALA A 79 12.03 -26.52 19.30
N VAL A 80 12.67 -25.67 20.10
CA VAL A 80 13.49 -26.10 21.24
C VAL A 80 12.64 -26.77 22.31
N LYS A 81 11.42 -26.27 22.58
CA LYS A 81 10.48 -26.93 23.50
C LYS A 81 10.08 -28.31 23.00
N ALA A 82 9.75 -28.45 21.71
CA ALA A 82 9.39 -29.73 21.09
C ALA A 82 10.53 -30.75 21.22
N LEU A 83 11.75 -30.38 20.85
CA LEU A 83 12.93 -31.24 20.96
C LEU A 83 13.26 -31.67 22.39
N ARG A 84 12.94 -30.85 23.39
CA ARG A 84 13.16 -31.17 24.81
C ARG A 84 12.05 -32.01 25.42
N TYR A 85 10.82 -31.88 24.93
CA TYR A 85 9.69 -32.69 25.39
C TYR A 85 9.67 -34.09 24.76
N GLU A 86 10.17 -34.26 23.54
CA GLU A 86 10.31 -35.59 22.90
C GLU A 86 11.41 -36.46 23.53
N LEU A 87 12.35 -35.85 24.26
CA LEU A 87 13.43 -36.57 24.96
C LEU A 87 13.08 -37.02 26.40
N ARG A 88 11.81 -36.89 26.82
CA ARG A 88 11.33 -37.36 28.13
C ARG A 88 10.19 -38.36 28.00
#